data_AF-A0A358DYB7-F1
#
_entry.id   AF-A0A358DYB7-F1
#
_cell.length_a   1.000
_cell.length_b   1.000
_cell.length_c   1.000
_cell.angle_alpha   90.00
_cell.angle_beta   90.00
_cell.angle_gamma   90.00
#
_symmetry.space_group_name_H-M   'P 1'
#
loop_
_entity.id
_entity.type
_entity.pdbx_description
1 polymer ?
#
loop_
_entity_poly.entity_id
_entity_poly.type
_entity_poly.pdbx_seq_one_letter_code
_entity_poly.pdbx_strand_id
1 'polypeptide(L)'
;YFEDFNILIKPHTFTYTREAYKNQRKKLKKWAAFENAYVASEYELSLLPFMKDADILLSEASSTLFEFVALSKPVIVCNFFKLKWSYRGIFKYRFEKRFGKDNVIYENIGLHINSFSELREAVEKQLAEPSLYAKERAEYTRDHTGPTDGKSSARIVDYLEAY
;
A
#
# COMPACT_ATOMS: atom_id res chain seq x y z
N TYR A 1 -11.96 -15.15 -9.71
CA TYR A 1 -10.82 -14.39 -10.28
C TYR A 1 -9.57 -14.42 -9.40
N PHE A 2 -9.69 -14.48 -8.07
CA PHE A 2 -8.55 -14.56 -7.14
C PHE A 2 -8.86 -15.55 -6.00
N GLU A 3 -9.57 -16.64 -6.31
CA GLU A 3 -10.02 -17.63 -5.30
C GLU A 3 -8.87 -18.42 -4.68
N ASP A 4 -7.73 -18.43 -5.37
CA ASP A 4 -6.45 -18.99 -4.97
C ASP A 4 -5.67 -18.11 -3.98
N PHE A 5 -6.19 -16.93 -3.62
CA PHE A 5 -5.54 -16.00 -2.70
C PHE A 5 -6.47 -15.61 -1.55
N ASN A 6 -5.89 -15.45 -0.36
CA ASN A 6 -6.53 -14.72 0.73
C ASN A 6 -6.31 -13.22 0.56
N ILE A 7 -7.37 -12.43 0.66
CA ILE A 7 -7.35 -10.98 0.41
C ILE A 7 -7.59 -10.24 1.72
N LEU A 8 -6.57 -9.56 2.20
CA LEU A 8 -6.68 -8.69 3.37
C LEU A 8 -6.94 -7.24 2.90
N ILE A 9 -8.11 -6.70 3.23
CA ILE A 9 -8.51 -5.35 2.88
C ILE A 9 -8.43 -4.48 4.12
N LYS A 10 -7.52 -3.51 4.12
CA LYS A 10 -7.37 -2.50 5.18
C LYS A 10 -7.79 -1.11 4.69
N PRO A 11 -9.03 -0.68 4.96
CA PRO A 11 -9.46 0.67 4.62
C PRO A 11 -8.77 1.72 5.49
N HIS A 12 -8.59 2.91 4.94
CA HIS A 12 -8.16 4.07 5.71
C HIS A 12 -9.24 4.44 6.74
N THR A 13 -8.85 4.88 7.95
CA THR A 13 -9.79 5.21 9.04
C THR A 13 -10.89 6.19 8.61
N PHE A 14 -10.55 7.15 7.76
CA PHE A 14 -11.53 8.08 7.18
C PHE A 14 -12.66 7.41 6.40
N THR A 15 -12.45 6.25 5.77
CA THR A 15 -13.50 5.48 5.09
C THR A 15 -14.63 5.12 6.07
N TYR A 16 -14.28 4.84 7.32
CA TYR A 16 -15.24 4.54 8.38
C TYR A 16 -15.88 5.81 8.96
N THR A 17 -15.08 6.84 9.23
CA THR A 17 -15.57 8.01 9.99
C THR A 17 -16.27 9.07 9.13
N ARG A 18 -15.98 9.17 7.83
CA ARG A 18 -16.54 10.24 6.97
C ARG A 18 -17.79 9.78 6.22
N GLU A 19 -18.86 10.54 6.33
CA GLU A 19 -20.14 10.20 5.69
C GLU A 19 -20.07 10.20 4.15
N ALA A 20 -19.22 11.05 3.58
CA ALA A 20 -18.96 11.09 2.13
C ALA A 20 -18.50 9.75 1.55
N TYR A 21 -17.97 8.84 2.38
CA TYR A 21 -17.47 7.52 1.97
C TYR A 21 -18.44 6.36 2.22
N LYS A 22 -19.73 6.62 2.49
CA LYS A 22 -20.76 5.57 2.65
C LYS A 22 -20.80 4.54 1.54
N ASN A 23 -20.53 4.96 0.29
CA ASN A 23 -20.49 4.04 -0.85
C ASN A 23 -19.26 3.12 -0.84
N GLN A 24 -18.14 3.55 -0.25
CA GLN A 24 -17.00 2.66 0.00
C GLN A 24 -17.37 1.61 1.04
N ARG A 25 -17.99 2.01 2.16
CA ARG A 25 -18.48 1.08 3.19
C ARG A 25 -19.47 0.04 2.66
N LYS A 26 -20.36 0.42 1.74
CA LYS A 26 -21.25 -0.54 1.04
C LYS A 26 -20.46 -1.58 0.23
N LYS A 27 -19.39 -1.18 -0.46
CA LYS A 27 -18.51 -2.11 -1.19
C LYS A 27 -17.76 -3.03 -0.23
N LEU A 28 -17.20 -2.48 0.84
CA LEU A 28 -16.52 -3.23 1.89
C LEU A 28 -17.42 -4.31 2.48
N LYS A 29 -18.68 -3.98 2.81
CA LYS A 29 -19.67 -4.96 3.28
C LYS A 29 -19.94 -6.06 2.27
N LYS A 30 -20.00 -5.75 0.97
CA LYS A 30 -20.14 -6.75 -0.09
C LYS A 30 -18.89 -7.64 -0.19
N TRP A 31 -17.70 -7.06 -0.07
CA TRP A 31 -16.44 -7.79 -0.19
C TRP A 31 -16.17 -8.69 1.02
N ALA A 32 -16.61 -8.30 2.22
CA ALA A 32 -16.53 -9.12 3.41
C ALA A 32 -17.38 -10.40 3.36
N ALA A 33 -18.25 -10.56 2.34
CA ALA A 33 -19.06 -11.76 2.17
C ALA A 33 -18.35 -12.86 1.35
N PHE A 34 -17.19 -12.58 0.76
CA PHE A 34 -16.40 -13.60 0.07
C PHE A 34 -15.56 -14.37 1.09
N GLU A 35 -15.53 -15.70 0.97
CA GLU A 35 -14.86 -16.59 1.92
C GLU A 35 -13.36 -16.32 2.05
N ASN A 36 -12.73 -15.89 0.95
CA ASN A 36 -11.29 -15.60 0.88
C ASN A 36 -10.96 -14.11 1.11
N ALA A 37 -11.90 -13.30 1.60
CA ALA A 37 -11.69 -11.87 1.82
C ALA A 37 -11.96 -11.46 3.27
N TYR A 38 -10.96 -10.84 3.88
CA TYR A 38 -11.08 -10.22 5.19
C TYR A 38 -11.09 -8.70 5.06
N VAL A 39 -12.07 -8.04 5.66
CA VAL A 39 -12.16 -6.57 5.70
C VAL A 39 -11.95 -6.10 7.12
N ALA A 40 -10.81 -5.44 7.36
CA ALA A 40 -10.45 -4.89 8.66
C ALA A 40 -11.47 -3.85 9.12
N SER A 41 -11.92 -3.96 10.37
CA SER A 41 -12.84 -3.03 11.02
C SER A 41 -12.20 -1.67 11.31
N GLU A 42 -13.02 -0.70 11.72
CA GLU A 42 -12.56 0.62 12.17
C GLU A 42 -11.69 0.59 13.44
N TYR A 43 -11.78 -0.47 14.23
CA TYR A 43 -11.02 -0.63 15.47
C TYR A 43 -9.63 -1.23 15.25
N GLU A 44 -9.43 -1.90 14.11
CA GLU A 44 -8.14 -2.46 13.71
C GLU A 44 -7.28 -1.39 13.06
N LEU A 45 -6.78 -0.46 13.87
CA LEU A 45 -6.03 0.70 13.38
C LEU A 45 -4.63 0.31 12.88
N SER A 46 -3.94 -0.57 13.62
CA SER A 46 -2.59 -1.00 13.30
C SER A 46 -2.55 -1.81 12.01
N LEU A 47 -1.60 -1.47 11.14
CA LEU A 47 -1.33 -2.22 9.91
C LEU A 47 -0.40 -3.41 10.14
N LEU A 48 0.35 -3.43 11.25
CA LEU A 48 1.39 -4.43 11.52
C LEU A 48 0.91 -5.88 11.46
N PRO A 49 -0.27 -6.27 12.01
CA PRO A 49 -0.75 -7.65 11.89
C PRO A 49 -0.95 -8.06 10.42
N PHE A 50 -1.53 -7.18 9.61
CA PHE A 50 -1.73 -7.41 8.18
C PHE A 50 -0.40 -7.51 7.44
N MET A 51 0.58 -6.66 7.76
CA MET A 51 1.90 -6.72 7.11
C MET A 51 2.65 -7.99 7.44
N LYS A 52 2.51 -8.48 8.68
CA LYS A 52 3.13 -9.71 9.14
C LYS A 52 2.62 -10.89 8.32
N ASP A 53 1.30 -10.99 8.15
CA ASP A 53 0.66 -12.15 7.54
C ASP A 53 0.58 -12.07 6.00
N ALA A 54 0.62 -10.88 5.41
CA ALA A 54 0.56 -10.74 3.96
C ALA A 54 1.90 -11.09 3.28
N ASP A 55 1.83 -11.83 2.17
CA ASP A 55 2.99 -12.14 1.33
C ASP A 55 3.33 -11.01 0.35
N ILE A 56 2.33 -10.22 -0.06
CA ILE A 56 2.44 -9.16 -1.05
C ILE A 56 1.49 -8.00 -0.72
N LEU A 57 1.92 -6.76 -0.99
CA LEU A 57 1.08 -5.56 -0.82
C LEU A 57 0.68 -4.96 -2.16
N LEU A 58 -0.58 -4.55 -2.25
CA LEU A 58 -1.20 -3.86 -3.38
C LEU A 58 -1.58 -2.45 -2.95
N SER A 59 -0.99 -1.43 -3.57
CA SER A 59 -1.29 -0.03 -3.19
C SER A 59 -1.08 0.92 -4.37
N GLU A 60 -1.83 2.01 -4.44
CA GLU A 60 -1.65 3.00 -5.50
C GLU A 60 -0.54 4.01 -5.15
N ALA A 61 -0.69 4.69 -4.00
CA ALA A 61 0.29 5.62 -3.44
C ALA A 61 -0.07 5.90 -1.98
N SER A 62 0.59 5.19 -1.08
CA SER A 62 0.35 5.28 0.36
C SER A 62 1.66 5.08 1.09
N SER A 63 1.80 5.71 2.27
CA SER A 63 2.99 5.52 3.10
C SER A 63 3.21 4.05 3.51
N THR A 64 2.14 3.25 3.44
CA THR A 64 2.17 1.81 3.70
C THR A 64 3.12 1.04 2.78
N LEU A 65 3.42 1.57 1.57
CA LEU A 65 4.44 1.02 0.68
C LEU A 65 5.83 1.06 1.33
N PHE A 66 6.21 2.17 1.97
CA PHE A 66 7.52 2.28 2.64
C PHE A 66 7.67 1.25 3.75
N GLU A 67 6.67 1.15 4.61
CA GLU A 67 6.67 0.25 5.76
C GLU A 67 6.72 -1.23 5.34
N PHE A 68 6.02 -1.60 4.26
CA PHE A 68 6.00 -2.98 3.78
C PHE A 68 7.28 -3.37 3.03
N VAL A 69 7.84 -2.45 2.25
CA VAL A 69 9.13 -2.63 1.56
C VAL A 69 10.25 -2.82 2.57
N ALA A 70 10.20 -2.16 3.73
CA ALA A 70 11.16 -2.36 4.81
C ALA A 70 11.17 -3.78 5.39
N LEU A 71 10.09 -4.55 5.19
CA LEU A 71 10.02 -5.98 5.51
C LEU A 71 10.61 -6.86 4.41
N SER A 72 11.20 -6.26 3.37
CA SER A 72 11.75 -6.93 2.19
C SER A 72 10.74 -7.75 1.38
N LYS A 73 9.43 -7.50 1.57
CA LYS A 73 8.34 -8.21 0.88
C LYS A 73 7.94 -7.52 -0.45
N PRO A 74 7.47 -8.28 -1.46
CA PRO A 74 7.04 -7.72 -2.75
C PRO A 74 5.90 -6.72 -2.62
N VAL A 75 5.92 -5.70 -3.49
CA VAL A 75 4.83 -4.73 -3.63
C VAL A 75 4.44 -4.57 -5.11
N ILE A 76 3.16 -4.32 -5.34
CA ILE A 76 2.62 -3.94 -6.63
C ILE A 76 2.03 -2.53 -6.50
N VAL A 77 2.51 -1.64 -7.36
CA VAL A 77 2.06 -0.25 -7.41
C VAL A 77 0.97 -0.12 -8.49
N CYS A 78 -0.23 0.22 -8.06
CA CYS A 78 -1.40 0.35 -8.92
C CYS A 78 -1.52 1.77 -9.48
N ASN A 79 -1.13 1.99 -10.74
CA ASN A 79 -1.14 3.32 -11.37
C ASN A 79 -2.50 3.73 -11.98
N PHE A 80 -3.58 2.99 -11.70
CA PHE A 80 -4.89 3.19 -12.32
C PHE A 80 -5.92 3.86 -11.41
N PHE A 81 -5.66 5.11 -11.08
CA PHE A 81 -6.52 5.90 -10.21
C PHE A 81 -7.90 6.17 -10.80
N LYS A 82 -8.93 6.07 -9.96
CA LYS A 82 -10.23 6.69 -10.27
C LYS A 82 -10.18 8.20 -10.05
N LEU A 83 -9.63 8.93 -11.03
CA LEU A 83 -9.48 10.38 -10.96
C LEU A 83 -10.83 11.11 -10.90
N LYS A 84 -10.90 12.21 -10.13
CA LYS A 84 -12.02 13.16 -10.18
C LYS A 84 -12.06 13.85 -11.55
N TRP A 85 -13.22 14.33 -11.98
CA TRP A 85 -13.35 15.05 -13.25
C TRP A 85 -12.40 16.27 -13.34
N SER A 86 -12.20 16.98 -12.22
CA SER A 86 -11.25 18.09 -12.10
C SER A 86 -9.76 17.71 -12.26
N TYR A 87 -9.45 16.42 -12.40
CA TYR A 87 -8.11 15.88 -12.62
C TYR A 87 -7.98 15.22 -14.00
N ARG A 88 -8.96 15.41 -14.90
CA ARG A 88 -9.00 14.81 -16.24
C ARG A 88 -8.98 15.88 -17.34
N GLY A 89 -8.67 15.46 -18.56
CA GLY A 89 -8.72 16.31 -19.76
C GLY A 89 -7.85 17.56 -19.61
N ILE A 90 -8.41 18.73 -19.92
CA ILE A 90 -7.72 20.03 -19.82
C ILE A 90 -7.26 20.38 -18.39
N PHE A 91 -7.83 19.75 -17.35
CA PHE A 91 -7.44 19.97 -15.96
C PHE A 91 -6.43 18.95 -15.42
N LYS A 92 -5.91 18.06 -16.29
CA LYS A 92 -4.93 17.03 -15.91
C LYS A 92 -3.68 17.62 -15.23
N TYR A 93 -3.27 18.83 -15.61
CA TYR A 93 -2.15 19.54 -14.98
C TYR A 93 -2.30 19.67 -13.45
N ARG A 94 -3.54 19.71 -12.92
CA ARG A 94 -3.79 19.79 -11.46
C ARG A 94 -3.44 18.48 -10.76
N PHE A 95 -3.63 17.36 -11.44
CA PHE A 95 -3.19 16.06 -10.96
C PHE A 95 -1.67 15.96 -11.02
N GLU A 96 -1.07 16.29 -12.16
CA GLU A 96 0.38 16.25 -12.36
C GLU A 96 1.11 17.17 -11.36
N LYS A 97 0.61 18.38 -11.11
CA LYS A 97 1.18 19.30 -10.11
C LYS A 97 1.10 18.75 -8.67
N ARG A 98 0.05 17.99 -8.35
CA ARG A 98 -0.15 17.43 -7.01
C ARG A 98 0.62 16.12 -6.81
N PHE A 99 0.61 15.25 -7.82
CA PHE A 99 1.07 13.86 -7.73
C PHE A 99 2.44 13.63 -8.35
N GLY A 100 2.86 14.48 -9.29
CA GLY A 100 4.16 14.36 -9.98
C GLY A 100 5.38 14.54 -9.08
N LYS A 101 5.21 15.01 -7.84
CA LYS A 101 6.28 15.02 -6.83
C LYS A 101 6.43 13.69 -6.08
N ASP A 102 5.33 12.95 -5.95
CA ASP A 102 5.28 11.70 -5.16
C ASP A 102 5.61 10.47 -6.02
N ASN A 103 5.38 10.52 -7.34
CA ASN A 103 5.65 9.41 -8.27
C ASN A 103 7.09 8.91 -8.21
N VAL A 104 8.06 9.82 -8.18
CA VAL A 104 9.50 9.47 -8.19
C VAL A 104 9.87 8.58 -7.00
N ILE A 105 9.16 8.71 -5.88
CA ILE A 105 9.43 7.98 -4.66
C ILE A 105 9.00 6.51 -4.77
N TYR A 106 8.11 6.15 -5.71
CA TYR A 106 7.61 4.78 -5.82
C TYR A 106 8.08 4.05 -7.09
N GLU A 107 8.76 4.72 -8.01
CA GLU A 107 9.04 4.21 -9.37
C GLU A 107 9.74 2.85 -9.44
N ASN A 108 10.58 2.51 -8.46
CA ASN A 108 11.43 1.32 -8.51
C ASN A 108 11.24 0.33 -7.36
N ILE A 109 10.28 0.56 -6.45
CA ILE A 109 10.14 -0.29 -5.25
C ILE A 109 9.41 -1.61 -5.51
N GLY A 110 8.76 -1.74 -6.67
CA GLY A 110 8.03 -2.94 -7.07
C GLY A 110 7.47 -2.86 -8.49
N LEU A 111 6.60 -3.80 -8.82
CA LEU A 111 6.01 -3.89 -10.16
C LEU A 111 4.87 -2.88 -10.30
N HIS A 112 4.91 -2.05 -11.33
CA HIS A 112 3.82 -1.12 -11.64
C HIS A 112 2.85 -1.73 -12.64
N ILE A 113 1.55 -1.61 -12.35
CA ILE A 113 0.48 -2.02 -13.26
C ILE A 113 -0.43 -0.85 -13.59
N ASN A 114 -0.93 -0.80 -14.82
CA ASN A 114 -1.73 0.33 -15.33
C ASN A 114 -3.22 -0.01 -15.50
N SER A 115 -3.62 -1.24 -15.19
CA SER A 115 -5.00 -1.69 -15.25
C SER A 115 -5.26 -2.88 -14.32
N PHE A 116 -6.53 -3.11 -14.00
CA PHE A 116 -6.94 -4.28 -13.22
C PHE A 116 -6.72 -5.60 -13.96
N SER A 117 -6.74 -5.61 -15.29
CA SER A 117 -6.49 -6.83 -16.09
C SER A 117 -5.07 -7.37 -15.93
N GLU A 118 -4.09 -6.50 -15.66
CA GLU A 118 -2.69 -6.89 -15.42
C GLU A 118 -2.47 -7.48 -14.02
N LEU A 119 -3.43 -7.29 -13.11
CA LEU A 119 -3.21 -7.52 -11.69
C LEU A 119 -2.91 -9.00 -11.36
N ARG A 120 -3.63 -9.94 -11.98
CA ARG A 120 -3.46 -11.36 -11.67
C ARG A 120 -2.07 -11.86 -12.05
N GLU A 121 -1.65 -11.58 -13.27
CA GLU A 121 -0.30 -11.92 -13.76
C GLU A 121 0.79 -11.26 -12.91
N ALA A 122 0.60 -9.99 -12.53
CA ALA A 122 1.53 -9.28 -11.67
C ALA A 122 1.68 -9.93 -10.27
N VAL A 123 0.57 -10.35 -9.66
CA VAL A 123 0.58 -11.05 -8.37
C VAL A 123 1.28 -12.41 -8.49
N GLU A 124 0.90 -13.23 -9.46
CA GLU A 124 1.48 -14.55 -9.69
C GLU A 124 3.01 -14.45 -9.93
N LYS A 125 3.44 -13.48 -10.74
CA LYS A 125 4.86 -13.22 -11.01
C LYS A 125 5.64 -12.82 -9.76
N GLN A 126 5.14 -11.86 -8.99
CA GLN A 126 5.84 -11.37 -7.79
C GLN A 126 5.88 -12.42 -6.66
N LEU A 127 4.88 -13.30 -6.59
CA LEU A 127 4.87 -14.41 -5.62
C LEU A 127 5.79 -15.56 -6.07
N ALA A 128 5.91 -15.81 -7.38
CA ALA A 128 6.84 -16.80 -7.92
C ALA A 128 8.31 -16.34 -7.80
N GLU A 129 8.56 -15.04 -7.94
CA GLU A 129 9.90 -14.43 -7.89
C GLU A 129 9.97 -13.28 -6.86
N PRO A 130 9.85 -13.56 -5.55
CA PRO A 130 9.78 -12.50 -4.53
C PRO A 130 11.08 -11.68 -4.41
N SER A 131 12.20 -12.21 -4.92
CA SER A 131 13.48 -11.49 -5.02
C SER A 131 13.50 -10.43 -6.12
N LEU A 132 12.52 -10.43 -7.04
CA LEU A 132 12.38 -9.38 -8.02
C LEU A 132 12.19 -8.04 -7.29
N TYR A 133 12.95 -7.02 -7.68
CA TYR A 133 13.06 -5.71 -6.99
C TYR A 133 13.68 -5.73 -5.58
N ALA A 134 14.28 -6.84 -5.11
CA ALA A 134 14.82 -6.89 -3.75
C ALA A 134 15.96 -5.90 -3.50
N LYS A 135 16.79 -5.65 -4.51
CA LYS A 135 17.89 -4.68 -4.43
C LYS A 135 17.34 -3.26 -4.27
N GLU A 136 16.38 -2.89 -5.10
CA GLU A 136 15.71 -1.60 -5.11
C GLU A 136 14.97 -1.38 -3.80
N ARG A 137 14.27 -2.40 -3.28
CA ARG A 137 13.64 -2.39 -1.95
C ARG A 137 14.65 -2.14 -0.84
N ALA A 138 15.83 -2.78 -0.89
CA ALA A 138 16.87 -2.60 0.12
C ALA A 138 17.49 -1.19 0.07
N GLU A 139 17.81 -0.69 -1.13
CA GLU A 139 18.28 0.68 -1.35
C GLU A 139 17.26 1.70 -0.85
N TYR A 140 16.00 1.48 -1.21
CA TYR A 140 14.90 2.34 -0.77
C TYR A 140 14.71 2.37 0.74
N THR A 141 14.72 1.20 1.38
CA THR A 141 14.60 1.06 2.84
C THR A 141 15.70 1.83 3.55
N ARG A 142 16.95 1.69 3.07
CA ARG A 142 18.11 2.42 3.60
C ARG A 142 17.91 3.93 3.48
N ASP A 143 17.45 4.40 2.33
CA ASP A 143 17.40 5.82 2.02
C ASP A 143 16.17 6.54 2.64
N HIS A 144 15.08 5.81 2.92
CA HIS A 144 13.79 6.42 3.33
C HIS A 144 13.24 5.93 4.68
N THR A 145 13.57 4.72 5.14
CA THR A 145 13.01 4.16 6.38
C THR A 145 14.00 4.24 7.56
N GLY A 146 15.30 4.31 7.27
CA GLY A 146 16.35 4.30 8.29
C GLY A 146 16.57 2.89 8.87
N PRO A 147 17.24 2.77 10.04
CA PRO A 147 17.59 1.45 10.59
C PRO A 147 16.37 0.63 10.99
N THR A 148 16.25 -0.58 10.43
CA THR A 148 15.19 -1.56 10.68
C THR A 148 15.57 -2.59 11.76
N ASP A 149 16.44 -2.22 12.70
CA ASP A 149 16.99 -3.06 13.77
C ASP A 149 16.04 -3.32 14.95
N GLY A 150 14.79 -2.85 14.86
CA GLY A 150 13.79 -2.96 15.93
C GLY A 150 14.03 -2.02 17.12
N LYS A 151 15.03 -1.14 17.09
CA LYS A 151 15.41 -0.26 18.22
C LYS A 151 14.91 1.17 18.08
N SER A 152 14.00 1.45 17.13
CA SER A 152 13.52 2.81 16.86
C SER A 152 12.93 3.47 18.11
N SER A 153 12.03 2.79 18.83
CA SER A 153 11.44 3.32 20.05
C SER A 153 12.45 3.54 21.16
N ALA A 154 13.43 2.65 21.34
CA ALA A 154 14.50 2.82 22.32
C ALA A 154 15.34 4.06 22.01
N ARG A 155 15.74 4.26 20.75
CA ARG A 155 16.47 5.46 20.31
C ARG A 155 15.72 6.76 20.58
N ILE A 156 14.39 6.75 20.47
CA ILE A 156 13.55 7.92 20.80
C ILE A 156 13.51 8.16 22.31
N VAL A 157 13.34 7.11 23.12
CA VAL A 157 13.37 7.23 24.59
C VAL A 157 14.72 7.76 25.05
N ASP A 158 15.82 7.15 24.60
CA ASP A 158 17.19 7.58 24.92
C ASP A 158 17.42 9.06 24.59
N TYR A 159 16.88 9.53 23.44
CA TYR A 159 16.97 10.93 23.04
C TYR A 159 16.16 11.87 23.94
N LEU A 160 14.95 11.47 24.35
CA LEU A 160 14.09 12.28 25.20
C LEU A 160 14.60 12.37 26.65
N GLU A 161 15.22 11.30 27.17
CA GLU A 161 15.77 11.27 28.53
C GLU A 161 17.16 11.93 28.64
N ALA A 162 17.85 12.13 27.52
CA ALA A 162 19.14 12.85 27.48
C ALA A 162 19.01 14.37 27.61
N TYR A 163 17.78 14.90 27.62
CA TYR A 163 17.42 16.31 27.81
C TYR A 163 16.60 16.50 29.10
#